data_AF-A0A410G2V0-F1
#
_entry.id   AF-A0A410G2V0-F1
#
_cell.length_a   1.000
_cell.length_b   1.000
_cell.length_c   1.000
_cell.angle_alpha   90.00
_cell.angle_beta   90.00
_cell.angle_gamma   90.00
#
_symmetry.space_group_name_H-M   'P 1'
#
loop_
_entity.id
_entity.type
_entity.pdbx_description
1 polymer ?
#
loop_
_entity_poly.entity_id
_entity_poly.type
_entity_poly.pdbx_seq_one_letter_code
_entity_poly.pdbx_strand_id
1 'polypeptide(L)'
;MKDSFYNIIKGKFLVSDDALKNWRFIVFLSLLALIMIGSSHTADKKVHQISKLNAQVKELKSEYVDIRMRLMQSKMESRIISALESKGLQPSSTPPKRIRIIGEKGSEEKRIASN
;
A
#
# COMPACT_ATOMS: atom_id res chain seq x y z
N MET A 1 -17.65 -48.88 24.98
CA MET A 1 -16.95 -47.65 24.51
C MET A 1 -16.24 -46.89 25.63
N LYS A 2 -16.83 -46.78 26.84
CA LYS A 2 -16.23 -46.05 27.97
C LYS A 2 -14.91 -46.68 28.47
N ASP A 3 -14.80 -48.00 28.39
CA ASP A 3 -13.63 -48.73 28.91
C ASP A 3 -12.36 -48.49 28.09
N SER A 4 -12.47 -48.34 26.76
CA SER A 4 -11.31 -48.05 25.90
C SER A 4 -10.68 -46.69 26.23
N PHE A 5 -11.50 -45.67 26.47
CA PHE A 5 -11.02 -44.34 26.86
C PHE A 5 -10.41 -44.36 28.26
N TYR A 6 -11.02 -45.10 29.19
CA TYR A 6 -10.51 -45.24 30.55
C TYR A 6 -9.17 -46.00 30.61
N ASN A 7 -8.97 -47.00 29.74
CA ASN A 7 -7.71 -47.73 29.60
C ASN A 7 -6.58 -46.89 28.97
N ILE A 8 -6.92 -45.93 28.10
CA ILE A 8 -5.96 -44.95 27.54
C ILE A 8 -5.48 -44.00 28.64
N ILE A 9 -6.41 -43.47 29.44
CA ILE A 9 -6.08 -42.56 30.55
C ILE A 9 -5.32 -43.26 31.68
N LYS A 10 -5.64 -44.52 31.99
CA LYS A 10 -4.90 -45.34 32.96
C LYS A 10 -3.53 -45.82 32.45
N GLY A 11 -3.11 -45.44 31.25
CA GLY A 11 -1.79 -45.77 30.72
C GLY A 11 -1.60 -47.25 30.38
N LYS A 12 -2.69 -48.02 30.22
CA LYS A 12 -2.58 -49.43 29.76
C LYS A 12 -1.97 -49.51 28.35
N PHE A 13 -2.10 -48.45 27.55
CA PHE A 13 -1.41 -48.24 26.27
C PHE A 13 0.13 -48.18 26.41
N LEU A 14 0.68 -47.78 27.55
CA LEU A 14 2.14 -47.70 27.74
C LEU A 14 2.77 -49.05 28.12
N VAL A 15 2.01 -49.96 28.73
CA VAL A 15 2.51 -51.21 29.36
C VAL A 15 2.04 -52.49 28.66
N SER A 16 1.08 -52.40 27.72
CA SER A 16 0.70 -53.53 26.85
C SER A 16 1.86 -54.03 25.98
N ASP A 17 1.82 -55.29 25.53
CA ASP A 17 2.86 -55.93 24.70
C ASP A 17 3.33 -55.13 23.47
N ASP A 18 2.53 -54.16 23.00
CA ASP A 18 2.82 -53.23 21.90
C ASP A 18 3.47 -51.89 22.36
N ALA A 19 4.09 -51.86 23.55
CA ALA A 19 4.64 -50.68 24.21
C ALA A 19 5.63 -49.86 23.34
N LEU A 20 6.41 -50.54 22.47
CA LEU A 20 7.37 -49.88 21.58
C LEU A 20 6.69 -48.95 20.56
N LYS A 21 5.52 -49.34 20.04
CA LYS A 21 4.74 -48.52 19.09
C LYS A 21 4.20 -47.27 19.77
N ASN A 22 3.82 -47.41 21.02
CA ASN A 22 3.17 -46.37 21.84
C ASN A 22 4.18 -45.35 22.35
N TRP A 23 5.40 -45.78 22.67
CA TRP A 23 6.52 -44.89 22.96
C TRP A 23 6.89 -43.98 21.78
N ARG A 24 6.95 -44.54 20.56
CA ARG A 24 7.22 -43.75 19.34
C ARG A 24 6.15 -42.70 19.08
N PHE A 25 4.89 -42.99 19.41
CA PHE A 25 3.79 -42.03 19.31
C PHE A 25 3.90 -40.88 20.32
N ILE A 26 4.34 -41.14 21.56
CA ILE A 26 4.54 -40.10 22.57
C ILE A 26 5.70 -39.17 22.19
N VAL A 27 6.81 -39.73 21.71
CA VAL A 27 7.93 -38.92 21.19
C VAL A 27 7.49 -38.05 20.02
N PHE A 28 6.65 -38.60 19.13
CA PHE A 28 6.07 -37.84 18.02
C PHE A 28 5.21 -36.66 18.51
N LEU A 29 4.32 -36.87 19.49
CA LEU A 29 3.52 -35.79 20.08
C LEU A 29 4.38 -34.75 20.80
N SER A 30 5.40 -35.18 21.54
CA SER A 30 6.32 -34.26 22.22
C SER A 30 7.11 -33.41 21.23
N LEU A 31 7.58 -34.01 20.12
CA LEU A 31 8.26 -33.28 19.05
C LEU A 31 7.30 -32.29 18.38
N LEU A 32 6.06 -32.70 18.11
CA LEU A 32 5.04 -31.85 17.51
C LEU A 32 4.69 -30.66 18.42
N ALA A 33 4.60 -30.88 19.73
CA ALA A 33 4.40 -29.82 20.72
C ALA A 33 5.57 -28.83 20.72
N LEU A 34 6.82 -29.31 20.66
CA LEU A 34 8.01 -28.44 20.56
C LEU A 34 8.01 -27.60 19.28
N ILE A 35 7.66 -28.20 18.14
CA ILE A 35 7.54 -27.49 16.85
C ILE A 35 6.45 -26.41 16.93
N MET A 36 5.32 -26.71 17.57
CA MET A 36 4.22 -25.77 17.73
C MET A 36 4.63 -24.55 18.56
N ILE A 37 5.31 -24.78 19.70
CA ILE A 37 5.83 -23.70 20.56
C ILE A 37 6.85 -22.83 19.80
N GLY A 38 7.78 -23.45 19.06
CA GLY A 38 8.79 -22.72 18.28
C GLY A 38 8.20 -21.90 17.13
N SER A 39 7.15 -22.43 16.47
CA SER A 39 6.44 -21.72 15.40
C SER A 39 5.70 -20.49 15.91
N SER A 40 5.01 -20.61 17.06
CA SER A 40 4.26 -19.50 17.66
C SER A 40 5.15 -18.29 17.97
N HIS A 41 6.33 -18.49 18.54
CA HIS A 41 7.22 -17.37 18.88
C HIS A 41 7.76 -16.64 17.64
N THR A 42 7.87 -17.34 16.50
CA THR A 42 8.28 -16.72 15.23
C THR A 42 7.15 -15.90 14.63
N ALA A 43 5.89 -16.32 14.82
CA ALA A 43 4.72 -15.57 14.38
C ALA A 43 4.60 -14.23 15.13
N ASP A 44 4.80 -14.24 16.45
CA ASP A 44 4.72 -13.03 17.28
C ASP A 44 5.74 -11.96 16.87
N LYS A 45 7.00 -12.38 16.63
CA LYS A 45 8.06 -11.48 16.15
C LYS A 45 7.72 -10.84 14.81
N LYS A 46 7.17 -11.63 13.88
CA LYS A 46 6.75 -11.12 12.56
C LYS A 46 5.61 -10.12 12.69
N VAL A 47 4.62 -10.38 13.55
CA VAL A 47 3.50 -9.44 13.77
C VAL A 47 3.99 -8.11 14.31
N HIS A 48 4.90 -8.10 15.29
CA HIS A 48 5.50 -6.85 15.78
C HIS A 48 6.28 -6.09 14.70
N GLN A 49 7.05 -6.80 13.87
CA GLN A 49 7.75 -6.19 12.74
C GLN A 49 6.79 -5.58 11.72
N ILE A 50 5.70 -6.30 11.38
CA ILE A 50 4.66 -5.82 10.46
C ILE A 50 4.01 -4.54 11.01
N SER A 51 3.66 -4.51 12.29
CA SER A 51 3.09 -3.32 12.93
C SER A 51 4.03 -2.12 12.87
N LYS A 52 5.33 -2.33 13.12
CA LYS A 52 6.35 -1.27 13.01
C LYS A 52 6.47 -0.76 11.58
N LEU A 53 6.51 -1.65 10.59
CA LEU A 53 6.60 -1.28 9.18
C LEU A 53 5.35 -0.51 8.70
N ASN A 54 4.16 -0.96 9.11
CA ASN A 54 2.91 -0.28 8.78
C ASN A 54 2.83 1.13 9.39
N ALA A 55 3.35 1.32 10.60
CA ALA A 55 3.44 2.65 11.20
C ALA A 55 4.31 3.59 10.36
N GLN A 56 5.47 3.11 9.90
CA GLN A 56 6.37 3.89 9.02
C GLN A 56 5.72 4.24 7.69
N VAL A 57 5.04 3.28 7.05
CA VAL A 57 4.31 3.53 5.78
C VAL A 57 3.22 4.57 5.98
N LYS A 58 2.48 4.49 7.10
CA LYS A 58 1.43 5.46 7.43
C LYS A 58 2.02 6.86 7.62
N GLU A 59 3.14 6.97 8.31
CA GLU A 59 3.83 8.24 8.54
C GLU A 59 4.31 8.88 7.23
N LEU A 60 5.01 8.12 6.38
CA LEU A 60 5.45 8.59 5.05
C LEU A 60 4.28 9.02 4.17
N LYS A 61 3.16 8.28 4.21
CA LYS A 61 1.96 8.62 3.44
C LYS A 61 1.32 9.91 3.95
N SER A 62 1.34 10.15 5.26
CA SER A 62 0.88 11.41 5.85
C SER A 62 1.72 12.58 5.35
N GLU A 63 3.05 12.43 5.41
CA GLU A 63 3.98 13.46 4.94
C GLU A 63 3.80 13.78 3.45
N TYR A 64 3.64 12.74 2.62
CA TYR A 64 3.34 12.92 1.19
C TYR A 64 2.06 13.72 0.95
N VAL A 65 0.99 13.42 1.68
CA VAL A 65 -0.29 14.13 1.55
C VAL A 65 -0.14 15.59 1.97
N ASP A 66 0.58 15.86 3.06
CA ASP A 66 0.82 17.22 3.54
C ASP A 66 1.62 18.05 2.53
N ILE A 67 2.70 17.47 1.98
CA ILE A 67 3.52 18.14 0.94
C ILE A 67 2.69 18.39 -0.31
N ARG A 68 1.91 17.40 -0.76
CA ARG A 68 1.03 17.54 -1.93
C ARG A 68 -0.01 18.64 -1.72
N MET A 69 -0.62 18.71 -0.53
CA MET A 69 -1.56 19.75 -0.17
C MET A 69 -0.90 21.13 -0.19
N ARG A 70 0.29 21.28 0.41
CA ARG A 70 1.06 22.53 0.41
C ARG A 70 1.39 23.00 -1.01
N LEU A 71 1.80 22.08 -1.88
CA LEU A 71 2.11 22.38 -3.28
C LEU A 71 0.86 22.83 -4.04
N MET A 72 -0.26 22.14 -3.86
CA MET A 72 -1.53 22.53 -4.49
C MET A 72 -1.99 23.92 -4.02
N GLN A 73 -1.85 24.15 -2.72
CA GLN A 73 -2.10 25.44 -2.09
C GLN A 73 -1.22 26.57 -2.63
N SER A 74 0.03 26.31 -2.98
CA SER A 74 0.94 27.29 -3.61
C SER A 74 0.64 27.51 -5.09
N LYS A 75 0.09 26.50 -5.79
CA LYS A 75 -0.31 26.60 -7.21
C LYS A 75 -1.71 27.17 -7.42
N MET A 76 -2.44 27.42 -6.35
CA MET A 76 -3.83 27.88 -6.42
C MET A 76 -3.88 29.27 -7.07
N GLU A 77 -4.61 29.38 -8.16
CA GLU A 77 -4.71 30.60 -8.97
C GLU A 77 -5.19 31.79 -8.13
N SER A 78 -6.20 31.61 -7.26
CA SER A 78 -6.66 32.68 -6.37
C SER A 78 -5.58 33.22 -5.45
N ARG A 79 -4.72 32.35 -4.89
CA ARG A 79 -3.57 32.76 -4.07
C ARG A 79 -2.50 33.46 -4.88
N ILE A 80 -2.25 33.00 -6.10
CA ILE A 80 -1.31 33.63 -7.02
C ILE A 80 -1.83 35.03 -7.40
N ILE A 81 -3.12 35.16 -7.73
CA ILE A 81 -3.78 36.44 -8.03
C ILE A 81 -3.67 37.39 -6.83
N SER A 82 -4.07 36.97 -5.62
CA SER A 82 -3.97 37.82 -4.42
C SER A 82 -2.52 38.24 -4.11
N ALA A 83 -1.54 37.36 -4.32
CA ALA A 83 -0.13 37.70 -4.13
C ALA A 83 0.39 38.69 -5.19
N LEU A 84 -0.04 38.55 -6.45
CA LEU A 84 0.34 39.41 -7.57
C LEU A 84 -0.41 40.74 -7.59
N GLU A 85 -1.60 40.81 -6.99
CA GLU A 85 -2.39 42.03 -6.82
C GLU A 85 -1.64 43.07 -5.99
N SER A 86 -0.90 42.64 -4.94
CA SER A 86 0.00 43.51 -4.16
C SER A 86 1.12 44.14 -5.01
N LYS A 87 1.46 43.54 -6.15
CA LYS A 87 2.45 44.02 -7.12
C LYS A 87 1.81 44.75 -8.30
N GLY A 88 0.50 45.01 -8.26
CA GLY A 88 -0.25 45.72 -9.29
C GLY A 88 -0.54 44.90 -10.56
N LEU A 89 -0.35 43.58 -10.52
CA LEU A 89 -0.57 42.69 -11.65
C LEU A 89 -1.97 42.07 -11.55
N GLN A 90 -2.79 42.26 -12.59
CA GLN A 90 -4.15 41.70 -12.68
C GLN A 90 -4.25 40.66 -13.81
N PRO A 91 -5.06 39.61 -13.63
CA PRO A 91 -5.37 38.67 -14.71
C PRO A 91 -6.09 39.38 -15.86
N SER A 92 -5.71 39.05 -17.10
CA SER A 92 -6.35 39.62 -18.29
C SER A 92 -7.77 39.09 -18.43
N SER A 93 -8.79 39.96 -18.38
CA SER A 93 -10.17 39.59 -18.71
C SER A 93 -10.38 39.30 -20.19
N THR A 94 -9.46 39.70 -21.07
CA THR A 94 -9.55 39.44 -22.51
C THR A 94 -8.66 38.26 -22.89
N PRO A 95 -9.20 37.26 -23.61
CA PRO A 95 -8.41 36.13 -24.08
C PRO A 95 -7.35 36.59 -25.09
N PRO A 96 -6.14 36.00 -25.07
CA PRO A 96 -5.06 36.41 -25.96
C PRO A 96 -5.40 36.13 -27.43
N LYS A 97 -5.16 37.10 -28.30
CA LYS A 97 -5.35 36.94 -29.75
C LYS A 97 -4.26 36.04 -30.33
N ARG A 98 -4.66 34.95 -30.98
CA ARG A 98 -3.76 34.07 -31.72
C ARG A 98 -3.40 34.72 -33.06
N ILE A 99 -2.19 35.30 -33.16
CA ILE A 99 -1.67 35.81 -34.43
C ILE A 99 -1.18 34.60 -35.25
N ARG A 100 -1.92 34.24 -36.30
CA ARG A 100 -1.42 33.33 -37.34
C ARG A 100 -0.76 34.18 -38.42
N ILE A 101 0.51 33.90 -38.70
CA ILE A 101 1.21 34.51 -39.83
C ILE A 101 0.63 33.86 -41.09
N ILE A 102 -0.22 34.61 -41.81
CA ILE A 102 -0.62 34.23 -43.16
C ILE A 102 0.52 34.69 -44.06
N GLY A 103 1.42 33.76 -44.40
CA GLY A 103 2.37 34.01 -45.47
C GLY A 103 1.61 34.30 -46.77
N GLU A 104 2.11 35.24 -47.57
CA GLU A 104 1.57 35.73 -48.84
C GLU A 104 1.49 34.67 -49.96
N LYS A 105 0.88 33.52 -49.70
CA LYS A 105 0.61 32.49 -50.72
C LYS A 105 -0.88 32.31 -51.02
N GLY A 106 -1.77 32.97 -50.27
CA GLY A 106 -3.23 32.88 -50.45
C GLY A 106 -3.86 33.93 -51.37
N SER A 107 -3.08 34.90 -51.89
CA SER A 107 -3.57 36.00 -52.74
C SER A 107 -3.31 35.80 -54.24
N GLU A 108 -2.53 34.80 -54.65
CA GLU A 108 -2.31 34.48 -56.07
C GLU A 108 -3.39 33.55 -56.64
N GLU A 109 -3.91 32.59 -55.88
CA GLU A 109 -4.96 31.67 -56.37
C GLU A 109 -6.27 32.38 -56.72
N LYS A 110 -6.60 33.48 -56.04
CA LYS A 110 -7.80 34.29 -56.37
C LYS A 110 -7.66 35.14 -57.64
N ARG A 111 -6.45 35.34 -58.16
CA ARG A 111 -6.21 36.13 -59.38
C ARG A 111 -6.23 35.25 -60.64
N ILE A 112 -5.91 33.97 -60.51
CA ILE A 112 -5.90 33.00 -61.63
C ILE A 112 -7.30 32.45 -61.91
N ALA A 113 -8.17 32.33 -60.89
CA ALA A 113 -9.54 31.85 -61.06
C ALA A 113 -10.55 32.89 -61.60
N SER A 114 -10.09 34.11 -61.93
CA SER A 114 -10.96 35.21 -62.38
C SER A 114 -10.61 35.73 -63.77
N ASN A 115 -9.77 35.03 -64.54
CA ASN A 115 -9.40 35.39 -65.90
C ASN A 115 -9.65 34.22 -66.87
#